data_AF-A0A8X8B4J6-F1
#
_entry.id   AF-A0A8X8B4J6-F1
#
_cell.length_a   1.000
_cell.length_b   1.000
_cell.length_c   1.000
_cell.angle_alpha   90.00
_cell.angle_beta   90.00
_cell.angle_gamma   90.00
#
_symmetry.space_group_name_H-M   'P 1'
#
loop_
_entity.id
_entity.type
_entity.pdbx_description
1 polymer ?
#
loop_
_entity_poly.entity_id
_entity_poly.type
_entity_poly.pdbx_seq_one_letter_code
_entity_poly.pdbx_strand_id
1 'polypeptide(L)'
;MRTGCFRTKAEPQLYYAPTKPLEEDTTEAEQRREQVWAQAYLEWKAGKRQEVSEYQKEIEERYLGNVEKELERWQNARKAGKANNEAMNLQETMDKELETHRMEHGPKKRKIPGGKDEEEEDEVEDINGGEDEITIDDLLEEGGDGNNKEVVTDTAEAVEGDIKH
;
A
#
# COMPACT_ATOMS: atom_id res chain seq x y z
N MET A 1 -20.02 15.28 -55.82
CA MET A 1 -21.25 14.46 -55.95
C MET A 1 -22.05 14.57 -54.65
N ARG A 2 -23.36 14.89 -54.71
CA ARG A 2 -24.21 14.93 -53.50
C ARG A 2 -24.60 13.49 -53.14
N THR A 3 -24.17 13.01 -51.98
CA THR A 3 -24.62 11.72 -51.41
C THR A 3 -26.06 11.89 -50.92
N GLY A 4 -27.03 11.71 -51.82
CA GLY A 4 -28.45 11.80 -51.50
C GLY A 4 -28.97 10.49 -50.90
N CYS A 5 -29.66 10.58 -49.76
CA CYS A 5 -30.45 9.48 -49.23
C CYS A 5 -31.80 9.40 -49.98
N PHE A 6 -32.14 8.23 -50.52
CA PHE A 6 -33.38 8.01 -51.26
C PHE A 6 -34.41 7.33 -50.35
N ARG A 7 -35.62 7.91 -50.31
CA ARG A 7 -36.77 7.34 -49.59
C ARG A 7 -37.66 6.56 -50.55
N THR A 8 -37.91 5.30 -50.23
CA THR A 8 -38.84 4.44 -50.98
C THR A 8 -40.31 4.78 -50.63
N LYS A 9 -41.23 4.43 -51.53
CA LYS A 9 -42.68 4.62 -51.34
C LYS A 9 -43.38 3.38 -50.75
N ALA A 10 -42.63 2.37 -50.35
CA ALA A 10 -43.16 1.13 -49.78
C ALA A 10 -43.64 1.34 -48.33
N GLU A 11 -44.55 0.47 -47.87
CA GLU A 11 -44.82 0.27 -46.44
C GLU A 11 -44.19 -1.06 -46.01
N PRO A 12 -43.24 -1.06 -45.06
CA PRO A 12 -42.66 0.09 -44.36
C PRO A 12 -41.74 0.95 -45.26
N GLN A 13 -41.63 2.24 -44.95
CA GLN A 13 -40.75 3.16 -45.70
C GLN A 13 -39.29 2.78 -45.48
N LEU A 14 -38.62 2.36 -46.55
CA LEU A 14 -37.19 2.06 -46.55
C LEU A 14 -36.39 3.27 -47.03
N TYR A 15 -35.28 3.55 -46.35
CA TYR A 15 -34.29 4.57 -46.73
C TYR A 15 -33.04 3.87 -47.27
N TYR A 16 -32.57 4.27 -48.45
CA TYR A 16 -31.37 3.71 -49.07
C TYR A 16 -30.40 4.81 -49.45
N ALA A 17 -29.13 4.61 -49.10
CA ALA A 17 -28.01 5.44 -49.55
C ALA A 17 -27.04 4.53 -50.32
N PRO A 18 -26.82 4.76 -51.63
CA PRO A 18 -25.85 4.00 -52.40
C PRO A 18 -24.46 4.13 -51.79
N THR A 19 -23.86 3.00 -51.44
CA THR A 19 -22.56 2.93 -50.73
C THR A 19 -21.36 3.08 -51.65
N LYS A 20 -21.51 2.72 -52.93
CA LYS A 20 -20.42 2.75 -53.92
C LYS A 20 -20.69 3.83 -54.98
N PRO A 21 -19.77 4.77 -55.21
CA PRO A 21 -19.83 5.62 -56.39
C PRO A 21 -19.63 4.76 -57.64
N LEU A 22 -20.29 5.14 -58.74
CA LEU A 22 -20.18 4.47 -60.03
C LEU A 22 -18.79 4.76 -60.63
N GLU A 23 -17.85 3.85 -60.34
CA GLU A 23 -16.60 3.51 -61.02
C GLU A 23 -15.80 4.64 -61.71
N GLU A 24 -14.77 5.15 -61.01
CA GLU A 24 -13.56 5.80 -61.55
C GLU A 24 -12.41 5.48 -60.57
N ASP A 25 -11.40 4.74 -61.02
CA ASP A 25 -10.18 4.28 -60.30
C ASP A 25 -10.36 3.98 -58.80
N THR A 26 -11.27 3.04 -58.50
CA THR A 26 -11.62 2.68 -57.12
C THR A 26 -10.44 2.09 -56.35
N THR A 27 -9.50 1.41 -57.01
CA THR A 27 -8.38 0.71 -56.38
C THR A 27 -7.40 1.65 -55.68
N GLU A 28 -6.97 2.75 -56.30
CA GLU A 28 -6.04 3.68 -55.65
C GLU A 28 -6.72 4.51 -54.55
N ALA A 29 -7.97 4.91 -54.78
CA ALA A 29 -8.77 5.62 -53.79
C ALA A 29 -9.08 4.74 -52.57
N GLU A 30 -9.36 3.45 -52.78
CA GLU A 30 -9.55 2.46 -51.72
C GLU A 30 -8.25 2.21 -50.96
N GLN A 31 -7.11 2.02 -51.65
CA GLN A 31 -5.81 1.86 -50.98
C GLN A 31 -5.44 3.07 -50.13
N ARG A 32 -5.65 4.30 -50.61
CA ARG A 32 -5.43 5.51 -49.80
C ARG A 32 -6.35 5.56 -48.59
N ARG A 33 -7.63 5.17 -48.76
CA ARG A 33 -8.58 5.09 -47.64
C ARG A 33 -8.15 4.04 -46.62
N GLU A 34 -7.71 2.87 -47.07
CA GLU A 34 -7.21 1.80 -46.19
C GLU A 34 -5.97 2.26 -45.42
N GLN A 35 -5.04 2.98 -46.07
CA GLN A 35 -3.89 3.56 -45.38
C GLN A 35 -4.31 4.56 -44.30
N VAL A 36 -5.24 5.47 -44.62
CA VAL A 36 -5.76 6.44 -43.65
C VAL A 36 -6.49 5.75 -42.50
N TRP A 37 -7.30 4.73 -42.80
CA TRP A 37 -7.98 3.93 -41.78
C TRP A 37 -7.01 3.16 -40.90
N ALA A 38 -5.96 2.58 -41.48
CA ALA A 38 -4.93 1.87 -40.73
C ALA A 38 -4.19 2.81 -39.78
N GLN A 39 -3.86 4.03 -40.23
CA GLN A 39 -3.25 5.06 -39.38
C GLN A 39 -4.20 5.49 -38.25
N ALA A 40 -5.44 5.84 -38.57
CA ALA A 40 -6.44 6.23 -37.58
C ALA A 40 -6.70 5.09 -36.56
N TYR A 41 -6.66 3.84 -37.00
CA TYR A 41 -6.81 2.68 -36.12
C TYR A 41 -5.61 2.48 -35.19
N LEU A 42 -4.39 2.71 -35.67
CA LEU A 42 -3.20 2.66 -34.84
C LEU A 42 -3.19 3.78 -33.79
N GLU A 43 -3.54 5.00 -34.19
CA GLU A 43 -3.72 6.13 -33.27
C GLU A 43 -4.80 5.84 -32.24
N TRP A 44 -5.95 5.30 -32.66
CA TRP A 44 -7.02 4.91 -31.76
C TRP A 44 -6.54 3.83 -30.76
N LYS A 45 -5.79 2.83 -31.21
CA LYS A 45 -5.19 1.83 -30.31
C LYS A 45 -4.21 2.45 -29.32
N ALA A 46 -3.38 3.39 -29.78
CA ALA A 46 -2.43 4.08 -28.92
C ALA A 46 -3.15 4.94 -27.87
N GLY A 47 -4.13 5.74 -28.30
CA GLY A 47 -4.98 6.54 -27.42
C GLY A 47 -5.71 5.67 -26.40
N LYS A 48 -6.31 4.55 -26.82
CA LYS A 48 -7.00 3.64 -25.90
C LYS A 48 -6.06 3.03 -24.86
N ARG A 49 -4.82 2.68 -25.23
CA ARG A 49 -3.81 2.21 -24.28
C ARG A 49 -3.40 3.31 -23.30
N GLN A 50 -3.21 4.54 -23.79
CA GLN A 50 -2.90 5.67 -22.93
C GLN A 50 -4.03 5.94 -21.93
N GLU A 51 -5.28 5.96 -22.37
CA GLU A 51 -6.44 6.12 -21.48
C GLU A 51 -6.44 5.08 -20.35
N VAL A 52 -6.22 3.79 -20.68
CA VAL A 52 -6.15 2.72 -19.67
C VAL A 52 -4.99 2.94 -18.70
N SER A 53 -3.83 3.34 -19.21
CA SER A 53 -2.67 3.66 -18.37
C SER A 53 -2.94 4.83 -17.43
N GLU A 54 -3.65 5.86 -17.89
CA GLU A 54 -4.01 7.02 -17.06
C GLU A 54 -4.99 6.63 -15.95
N TYR A 55 -5.99 5.80 -16.26
CA TYR A 55 -6.90 5.27 -15.23
C TYR A 55 -6.19 4.42 -14.18
N GLN A 56 -5.25 3.57 -14.60
CA GLN A 56 -4.43 2.79 -13.67
C GLN A 56 -3.63 3.69 -12.74
N LYS A 57 -3.00 4.73 -13.29
CA LYS A 57 -2.26 5.72 -12.51
C LYS A 57 -3.15 6.48 -11.52
N GLU A 58 -4.34 6.93 -11.92
CA GLU A 58 -5.28 7.62 -11.00
C GLU A 58 -5.67 6.71 -9.83
N ILE A 59 -5.90 5.43 -10.10
CA ILE A 59 -6.23 4.45 -9.08
C ILE A 59 -5.06 4.29 -8.10
N GLU A 60 -3.84 4.11 -8.60
CA GLU A 60 -2.63 4.01 -7.78
C GLU A 60 -2.40 5.26 -6.93
N GLU A 61 -2.54 6.45 -7.50
CA GLU A 61 -2.42 7.73 -6.77
C GLU A 61 -3.46 7.85 -5.66
N ARG A 62 -4.70 7.40 -5.89
CA ARG A 62 -5.74 7.35 -4.84
C ARG A 62 -5.38 6.39 -3.72
N TYR A 63 -4.85 5.21 -4.05
CA TYR A 63 -4.44 4.22 -3.05
C TYR A 63 -3.28 4.75 -2.20
N LEU A 64 -2.23 5.26 -2.84
CA LEU A 64 -1.07 5.85 -2.15
C LEU A 64 -1.50 7.03 -1.28
N GLY A 65 -2.30 7.95 -1.82
CA GLY A 65 -2.81 9.09 -1.05
C GLY A 65 -3.70 8.70 0.14
N ASN A 66 -4.40 7.57 0.07
CA ASN A 66 -5.15 7.05 1.22
C ASN A 66 -4.22 6.49 2.31
N VAL A 67 -3.21 5.70 1.91
CA VAL A 67 -2.20 5.15 2.81
C VAL A 67 -1.40 6.26 3.49
N GLU A 68 -1.00 7.29 2.74
CA GLU A 68 -0.28 8.45 3.28
C GLU A 68 -1.11 9.20 4.32
N LYS A 69 -2.40 9.43 4.05
CA LYS A 69 -3.32 10.05 5.02
C LYS A 69 -3.50 9.20 6.27
N GLU A 70 -3.57 7.88 6.11
CA GLU A 70 -3.67 6.98 7.25
C GLU A 70 -2.38 7.01 8.10
N LEU A 71 -1.22 6.94 7.47
CA LEU A 71 0.08 7.07 8.15
C LEU A 71 0.22 8.41 8.88
N GLU A 72 -0.19 9.51 8.25
CA GLU A 72 -0.20 10.83 8.87
C GLU A 72 -1.12 10.85 10.11
N ARG A 73 -2.32 10.25 10.02
CA ARG A 73 -3.24 10.13 11.16
C ARG A 73 -2.64 9.33 12.30
N TRP A 74 -2.04 8.17 12.01
CA TRP A 74 -1.38 7.33 13.02
C TRP A 74 -0.21 8.07 13.68
N GLN A 75 0.60 8.78 12.89
CA GLN A 75 1.71 9.57 13.41
C GLN A 75 1.21 10.72 14.29
N ASN A 76 0.15 11.43 13.88
CA ASN A 76 -0.43 12.52 14.63
C ASN A 76 -1.10 12.04 15.92
N ALA A 77 -1.81 10.90 15.89
CA ALA A 77 -2.35 10.27 17.10
C ALA A 77 -1.24 9.89 18.08
N ARG A 78 -0.13 9.33 17.59
CA ARG A 78 1.04 9.00 18.40
C ARG A 78 1.70 10.24 18.99
N LYS A 79 1.88 11.31 18.20
CA LYS A 79 2.43 12.59 18.67
C LYS A 79 1.52 13.25 19.70
N ALA A 80 0.20 13.21 19.53
CA ALA A 80 -0.76 13.76 20.50
C ALA A 80 -0.70 13.01 21.84
N GLY A 81 -0.62 11.67 21.82
CA GLY A 81 -0.42 10.88 23.03
C GLY A 81 0.92 11.15 23.71
N LYS A 82 1.99 11.34 22.93
CA LYS A 82 3.33 11.63 23.44
C LYS A 82 3.46 13.05 24.01
N ALA A 83 2.85 14.04 23.38
CA ALA A 83 2.81 15.42 23.89
C ALA A 83 2.06 15.54 25.22
N ASN A 84 0.99 14.76 25.40
CA ASN A 84 0.28 14.70 26.69
C ASN A 84 1.14 14.03 27.78
N ASN A 85 1.93 13.01 27.42
CA ASN A 85 2.86 12.37 28.34
C ASN A 85 4.08 13.26 28.68
N GLU A 86 4.55 14.07 27.74
CA GLU A 86 5.66 15.02 27.95
C GLU A 86 5.22 16.24 28.78
N ALA A 87 3.99 16.73 28.58
CA ALA A 87 3.38 17.73 29.46
C ALA A 87 3.00 17.17 30.85
N MET A 88 2.71 15.88 30.93
CA MET A 88 2.48 15.13 32.17
C MET A 88 3.68 14.25 32.53
N ASN A 89 4.93 14.68 32.29
CA ASN A 89 6.12 13.95 32.72
C ASN A 89 6.27 14.03 34.24
N LEU A 90 5.28 13.46 34.93
CA LEU A 90 5.10 13.35 36.36
C LEU A 90 6.27 12.58 36.96
N GLN A 91 6.85 11.64 36.20
CA GLN A 91 8.01 10.88 36.59
C GLN A 91 9.24 11.78 36.71
N GLU A 92 9.56 12.60 35.70
CA GLU A 92 10.67 13.56 35.83
C GLU A 92 10.42 14.60 36.94
N THR A 93 9.16 15.00 37.19
CA THR A 93 8.86 15.92 38.30
C THR A 93 9.02 15.25 39.65
N MET A 94 8.60 13.99 39.82
CA MET A 94 8.78 13.23 41.06
C MET A 94 10.26 12.92 41.30
N ASP A 95 11.00 12.54 40.27
CA ASP A 95 12.42 12.23 40.39
C ASP A 95 13.20 13.48 40.81
N LYS A 96 12.87 14.66 40.23
CA LYS A 96 13.42 15.95 40.68
C LYS A 96 13.02 16.30 42.11
N GLU A 97 11.77 16.08 42.50
CA GLU A 97 11.32 16.33 43.87
C GLU A 97 12.05 15.43 44.88
N LEU A 98 12.19 14.13 44.58
CA LEU A 98 12.95 13.17 45.40
C LEU A 98 14.44 13.53 45.49
N GLU A 99 15.05 13.96 44.39
CA GLU A 99 16.43 14.45 44.34
C GLU A 99 16.60 15.68 45.24
N THR A 100 15.69 16.66 45.14
CA THR A 100 15.73 17.86 45.99
C THR A 100 15.55 17.54 47.47
N HIS A 101 14.62 16.65 47.83
CA HIS A 101 14.41 16.24 49.21
C HIS A 101 15.62 15.48 49.78
N ARG A 102 16.29 14.64 48.97
CA ARG A 102 17.54 13.96 49.38
C ARG A 102 18.68 14.95 49.57
N MET A 103 18.77 15.98 48.72
CA MET A 103 19.82 17.00 48.82
C MET A 103 19.57 17.98 49.99
N GLU A 104 18.31 18.36 50.23
CA GLU A 104 17.91 19.30 51.28
C GLU A 104 17.94 18.67 52.68
N HIS A 105 17.47 17.43 52.82
CA HIS A 105 17.41 16.76 54.13
C HIS A 105 18.59 15.83 54.42
N GLY A 106 19.39 15.49 53.40
CA GLY A 106 20.46 14.50 53.51
C GLY A 106 19.94 13.12 53.92
N PRO A 107 20.83 12.13 54.10
CA PRO A 107 20.45 10.82 54.62
C PRO A 107 19.73 10.99 55.97
N LYS A 108 18.48 10.54 56.03
CA LYS A 108 17.58 10.72 57.17
C LYS A 108 18.18 9.99 58.39
N LYS A 109 18.88 10.72 59.26
CA LYS A 109 19.47 10.16 60.48
C LYS A 109 18.34 9.76 61.43
N ARG A 110 18.01 8.47 61.48
CA ARG A 110 17.17 7.89 62.52
C ARG A 110 17.84 8.16 63.87
N LYS A 111 17.29 9.09 64.66
CA LYS A 111 17.60 9.19 66.09
C LYS A 111 16.68 8.22 66.82
N ILE A 112 17.18 7.02 67.07
CA ILE A 112 16.67 6.17 68.13
C ILE A 112 17.21 6.77 69.43
N PRO A 113 16.36 7.25 70.37
CA PRO A 113 16.87 7.70 71.66
C PRO A 113 17.27 6.47 72.48
N GLY A 114 18.54 6.09 72.36
CA GLY A 114 19.18 5.04 73.15
C GLY A 114 19.21 3.68 72.45
N GLY A 115 20.36 3.33 71.87
CA GLY A 115 20.58 1.99 71.33
C GLY A 115 21.98 1.89 70.76
N LYS A 116 22.79 1.03 71.38
CA LYS A 116 24.18 0.74 71.03
C LYS A 116 24.22 0.06 69.66
N ASP A 117 25.27 0.37 68.92
CA ASP A 117 25.72 -0.31 67.69
C ASP A 117 25.65 -1.83 67.87
N GLU A 118 24.95 -2.51 66.97
CA GLU A 118 25.33 -3.81 66.37
C GLU A 118 24.21 -4.27 65.44
N GLU A 119 24.66 -4.76 64.29
CA GLU A 119 23.99 -5.29 63.11
C GLU A 119 22.79 -6.19 63.42
N GLU A 120 21.59 -5.83 62.94
CA GLU A 120 20.54 -6.80 62.64
C GLU A 120 20.07 -6.58 61.19
N GLU A 121 20.30 -7.61 60.40
CA GLU A 121 19.91 -7.77 59.01
C GLU A 121 18.38 -7.83 58.94
N ASP A 122 17.75 -6.81 58.35
CA ASP A 122 16.35 -6.90 57.94
C ASP A 122 16.27 -7.91 56.78
N GLU A 123 15.97 -9.16 57.14
CA GLU A 123 15.61 -10.27 56.27
C GLU A 123 14.43 -9.85 55.39
N VAL A 124 14.74 -9.36 54.19
CA VAL A 124 13.74 -9.19 53.12
C VAL A 124 13.43 -10.58 52.58
N GLU A 125 12.24 -11.10 52.88
CA GLU A 125 11.74 -12.31 52.25
C GLU A 125 11.71 -12.10 50.73
N ASP A 126 12.63 -12.76 50.03
CA ASP A 126 12.62 -12.90 48.58
C ASP A 126 11.29 -13.57 48.19
N ILE A 127 10.35 -12.79 47.65
CA ILE A 127 9.21 -13.33 46.91
C ILE A 127 9.80 -14.01 45.67
N ASN A 128 10.03 -15.31 45.82
CA ASN A 128 10.34 -16.24 44.76
C ASN A 128 9.22 -16.17 43.72
N GLY A 129 9.54 -15.55 42.58
CA GLY A 129 8.70 -15.55 41.39
C GLY A 129 8.56 -16.98 40.87
N GLY A 130 7.53 -17.67 41.35
CA GLY A 130 7.04 -18.91 40.74
C GLY A 130 6.42 -18.59 39.39
N GLU A 131 7.24 -18.67 38.35
CA GLU A 131 7.01 -19.52 37.18
C GLU A 131 5.54 -19.76 36.81
N ASP A 132 4.95 -18.83 36.06
CA ASP A 132 3.95 -19.12 35.04
C ASP A 132 4.30 -18.26 33.81
N GLU A 133 5.51 -18.49 33.29
CA GLU A 133 5.97 -17.96 32.00
C GLU A 133 5.46 -18.88 30.89
N ILE A 134 4.28 -18.57 30.35
CA ILE A 134 3.88 -19.04 29.03
C ILE A 134 4.87 -18.46 28.01
N THR A 135 5.82 -19.29 27.59
CA THR A 135 6.76 -18.92 26.53
C THR A 135 6.01 -18.84 25.19
N ILE A 136 6.48 -17.94 24.33
CA ILE A 136 5.92 -17.67 23.00
C ILE A 136 6.11 -18.85 22.03
N ASP A 137 6.86 -19.87 22.46
CA ASP A 137 7.13 -21.10 21.71
C ASP A 137 5.93 -22.06 21.75
N ASP A 138 5.20 -22.13 22.86
CA ASP A 138 3.98 -22.96 23.01
C ASP A 138 2.80 -22.45 22.16
N LEU A 139 2.86 -21.22 21.65
CA LEU A 139 1.82 -20.63 20.79
C LEU A 139 2.06 -20.88 19.29
N LEU A 140 3.24 -21.38 18.90
CA LEU A 140 3.64 -21.53 17.49
C LEU A 140 3.52 -22.98 16.97
N GLU A 141 3.22 -23.96 17.82
CA GLU A 141 3.15 -25.38 17.43
C GLU A 141 1.74 -25.90 17.10
N GLU A 142 0.74 -25.04 16.89
CA GLU A 142 -0.59 -25.48 16.41
C GLU A 142 -0.92 -24.90 15.04
N GLY A 143 -0.44 -25.57 13.99
CA GLY A 143 -1.12 -25.57 12.68
C GLY A 143 -0.34 -25.04 11.48
N GLY A 144 0.87 -25.54 11.24
CA GLY A 144 1.51 -25.45 9.92
C GLY A 144 0.85 -26.37 8.89
N ASP A 145 0.44 -25.84 7.74
CA ASP A 145 0.48 -26.57 6.46
C ASP A 145 1.11 -25.67 5.39
N GLY A 146 2.35 -26.02 5.05
CA GLY A 146 3.17 -25.32 4.08
C GLY A 146 2.79 -25.72 2.66
N ASN A 147 2.44 -24.74 1.84
CA ASN A 147 2.43 -24.88 0.39
C ASN A 147 3.13 -23.68 -0.26
N ASN A 148 4.44 -23.60 -0.06
CA ASN A 148 5.31 -22.78 -0.90
C ASN A 148 5.52 -23.52 -2.24
N LYS A 149 4.65 -23.28 -3.21
CA LYS A 149 4.89 -23.71 -4.58
C LYS A 149 5.75 -22.65 -5.28
N GLU A 150 7.04 -22.89 -5.25
CA GLU A 150 8.07 -22.28 -6.09
C GLU A 150 7.64 -22.34 -7.56
N VAL A 151 7.31 -21.19 -8.16
CA VAL A 151 7.15 -21.06 -9.61
C VAL A 151 8.54 -20.77 -10.17
N VAL A 152 9.20 -21.83 -10.62
CA VAL A 152 10.42 -21.76 -11.43
C VAL A 152 10.07 -21.09 -12.75
N THR A 153 10.68 -19.95 -13.02
CA THR A 153 10.66 -19.27 -14.32
C THR A 153 11.71 -19.93 -15.22
N ASP A 154 11.31 -20.91 -16.02
CA ASP A 154 12.16 -21.39 -17.10
C ASP A 154 12.11 -20.42 -18.28
N THR A 155 13.17 -19.63 -18.33
CA THR A 155 13.57 -18.82 -19.48
C THR A 155 14.23 -19.77 -20.48
N ALA A 156 13.45 -20.30 -21.43
CA ALA A 156 14.00 -21.12 -22.52
C ALA A 156 14.23 -20.24 -23.76
N GLU A 157 15.45 -19.73 -23.86
CA GLU A 157 16.09 -19.32 -25.10
C GLU A 157 16.18 -20.54 -26.03
N ALA A 158 15.43 -20.55 -27.13
CA ALA A 158 15.52 -21.58 -28.17
C ALA A 158 16.05 -20.96 -29.47
N VAL A 159 17.37 -20.96 -29.53
CA VAL A 159 18.28 -21.17 -30.66
C VAL A 159 17.64 -21.28 -32.06
N GLU A 160 18.09 -20.35 -32.89
CA GLU A 160 18.15 -20.31 -34.35
C GLU A 160 18.40 -21.68 -35.02
N GLY A 161 17.57 -22.03 -36.00
CA GLY A 161 17.73 -23.26 -36.78
C GLY A 161 17.14 -23.10 -38.18
N ASP A 162 18.03 -22.85 -39.15
CA ASP A 162 17.81 -22.86 -40.58
C ASP A 162 17.00 -24.07 -41.07
N ILE A 163 15.98 -23.83 -41.90
CA ILE A 163 15.45 -24.85 -42.82
C ILE A 163 15.34 -24.24 -44.22
N LYS A 164 16.39 -24.47 -45.01
CA LYS A 164 16.33 -24.54 -46.48
C LYS A 164 15.90 -25.95 -46.85
N HIS A 165 14.94 -26.10 -47.77
CA HIS A 165 14.98 -26.96 -48.96
C HIS A 165 13.79 -26.60 -49.85
#